data_AF-A0A7S4GDX7-F1
#
_entry.id   AF-A0A7S4GDX7-F1
#
_cell.length_a   1.000
_cell.length_b   1.000
_cell.length_c   1.000
_cell.angle_alpha   90.00
_cell.angle_beta   90.00
_cell.angle_gamma   90.00
#
_symmetry.space_group_name_H-M   'P 1'
#
loop_
_entity.id
_entity.type
_entity.pdbx_description
1 polymer ?
#
loop_
_entity_poly.entity_id
_entity_poly.type
_entity_poly.pdbx_seq_one_letter_code
_entity_poly.pdbx_strand_id
1 'polypeptide(L)'
;ETPAKFSDAMTQLSLVVSPEIVDVAPQFDQYINDQRDYDFDYFGLMTLMKTYLLKADGKLVERPQHMFMRVALGMHGTDTARAVESYQLMSTRYFTHAT
;
A
#
# COMPACT_ATOMS: atom_id res chain seq x y z
N GLU A 1 8.89 -12.17 -7.18
CA GLU A 1 9.40 -10.96 -6.51
C GLU A 1 8.22 -10.03 -6.26
N THR A 2 8.31 -9.11 -5.30
CA THR A 2 7.22 -8.17 -5.03
C THR A 2 7.04 -7.24 -6.25
N PRO A 3 5.81 -7.05 -6.77
CA PRO A 3 5.57 -6.20 -7.92
C PRO A 3 6.11 -4.79 -7.74
N ALA A 4 6.51 -4.17 -8.85
CA ALA A 4 7.04 -2.81 -8.86
C ALA A 4 5.93 -1.76 -8.75
N LYS A 5 4.77 -2.01 -9.36
CA LYS A 5 3.63 -1.09 -9.31
C LYS A 5 2.63 -1.50 -8.23
N PHE A 6 1.91 -0.51 -7.74
CA PHE A 6 0.81 -0.72 -6.80
C PHE A 6 -0.35 -1.48 -7.46
N SER A 7 -0.72 -1.12 -8.69
CA SER A 7 -1.76 -1.79 -9.47
C SER A 7 -1.48 -3.29 -9.70
N ASP A 8 -0.25 -3.64 -10.05
CA ASP A 8 0.17 -5.04 -10.22
C ASP A 8 0.05 -5.82 -8.90
N ALA A 9 0.42 -5.19 -7.78
CA ALA A 9 0.28 -5.79 -6.45
C ALA A 9 -1.19 -6.01 -6.08
N MET A 10 -2.08 -5.03 -6.29
CA MET A 10 -3.51 -5.17 -6.01
C MET A 10 -4.17 -6.24 -6.89
N THR A 11 -3.75 -6.37 -8.15
CA THR A 11 -4.24 -7.40 -9.07
C THR A 11 -3.90 -8.80 -8.54
N GLN A 12 -2.67 -9.02 -8.10
CA GLN A 12 -2.23 -10.29 -7.49
C GLN A 12 -2.92 -10.56 -6.14
N LEU A 13 -3.39 -9.51 -5.46
CA LEU A 13 -4.10 -9.58 -4.19
C LEU A 13 -5.62 -9.56 -4.34
N SER A 14 -6.16 -9.74 -5.55
CA SER A 14 -7.61 -9.67 -5.84
C SER A 14 -8.51 -10.61 -5.03
N LEU A 15 -7.95 -11.68 -4.44
CA LEU A 15 -8.67 -12.57 -3.52
C LEU A 15 -8.69 -12.06 -2.05
N VAL A 16 -7.91 -11.02 -1.75
CA VAL A 16 -7.68 -10.47 -0.40
C VAL A 16 -8.18 -9.03 -0.30
N VAL A 17 -8.05 -8.24 -1.37
CA VAL A 17 -8.54 -6.85 -1.42
C VAL A 17 -9.87 -6.77 -2.18
N SER A 18 -10.65 -5.71 -1.93
CA SER A 18 -11.94 -5.56 -2.61
C SER A 18 -11.77 -5.27 -4.11
N PRO A 19 -12.69 -5.73 -4.98
CA PRO A 19 -12.61 -5.49 -6.42
C PRO A 19 -12.52 -4.00 -6.78
N GLU A 20 -13.20 -3.14 -6.02
CA GLU A 20 -13.20 -1.69 -6.24
C GLU A 20 -11.81 -1.09 -6.08
N ILE A 21 -11.00 -1.59 -5.13
CA ILE A 21 -9.61 -1.15 -4.96
C ILE A 21 -8.76 -1.58 -6.16
N VAL A 22 -8.95 -2.81 -6.65
CA VAL A 22 -8.22 -3.32 -7.82
C VAL A 22 -8.51 -2.46 -9.06
N ASP A 23 -9.78 -2.10 -9.27
CA ASP A 23 -10.21 -1.33 -10.44
C ASP A 23 -9.63 0.10 -10.46
N VAL A 24 -9.51 0.74 -9.30
CA VAL A 24 -9.00 2.13 -9.21
C VAL A 24 -7.47 2.19 -9.06
N ALA A 25 -6.81 1.11 -8.63
CA ALA A 25 -5.38 1.09 -8.33
C ALA A 25 -4.46 1.66 -9.43
N PRO A 26 -4.69 1.43 -10.76
CA PRO A 26 -3.86 2.00 -11.82
C PRO A 26 -3.77 3.54 -11.79
N GLN A 27 -4.80 4.23 -11.29
CA GLN A 27 -4.82 5.69 -11.21
C GLN A 27 -3.82 6.22 -10.15
N PHE A 28 -3.44 5.36 -9.20
CA PHE A 28 -2.63 5.74 -8.04
C PHE A 28 -1.14 5.42 -8.19
N ASP A 29 -0.75 4.63 -9.19
CA ASP A 29 0.66 4.25 -9.43
C ASP A 29 1.59 5.46 -9.50
N GLN A 30 1.14 6.56 -10.11
CA GLN A 30 1.93 7.80 -10.26
C GLN A 30 2.19 8.57 -8.95
N TYR A 31 1.39 8.32 -7.90
CA TYR A 31 1.53 9.02 -6.62
C TYR A 31 2.43 8.27 -5.65
N ILE A 32 2.72 7.00 -5.91
CA ILE A 32 3.58 6.16 -5.08
C ILE A 32 5.03 6.64 -5.20
N ASN A 33 5.67 6.87 -4.06
CA ASN A 33 7.10 7.16 -3.98
C ASN A 33 7.85 5.98 -3.35
N ASP A 34 8.28 5.03 -4.18
CA ASP A 34 8.96 3.81 -3.75
C ASP A 34 10.25 4.07 -2.96
N GLN A 35 10.90 5.23 -3.13
CA GLN A 35 12.11 5.53 -2.39
C GLN A 35 11.87 5.60 -0.88
N ARG A 36 10.64 5.89 -0.45
CA ARG A 36 10.25 5.92 0.96
C ARG A 36 10.17 4.52 1.60
N ASP A 37 10.19 3.45 0.82
CA ASP A 37 10.33 2.10 1.39
C ASP A 37 11.69 1.93 2.09
N TYR A 38 12.73 2.64 1.63
CA TYR A 38 14.06 2.61 2.22
C TYR A 38 14.20 3.44 3.49
N ASP A 39 13.17 4.22 3.85
CA ASP A 39 13.17 4.96 5.11
C ASP A 39 12.99 4.02 6.32
N PHE A 40 12.50 2.79 6.10
CA PHE A 40 12.34 1.80 7.15
C PHE A 40 13.67 1.13 7.48
N ASP A 41 13.99 1.07 8.77
CA ASP A 41 15.08 0.24 9.25
C ASP A 41 14.71 -1.26 9.14
N TYR A 42 15.71 -2.11 9.33
CA TYR A 42 15.53 -3.55 9.21
C TYR A 42 14.42 -4.09 10.13
N PHE A 43 14.40 -3.66 11.40
CA PHE A 43 13.41 -4.16 12.36
C PHE A 43 11.99 -3.69 12.06
N GLY A 44 11.83 -2.43 11.65
CA GLY A 44 10.56 -1.86 11.21
C GLY A 44 10.04 -2.60 9.98
N LEU A 45 10.88 -2.80 8.96
CA LEU A 45 10.50 -3.54 7.75
C LEU A 45 10.11 -4.99 8.06
N MET A 46 10.90 -5.70 8.86
CA MET A 46 10.60 -7.08 9.26
C MET A 46 9.29 -7.18 10.05
N THR A 47 8.98 -6.17 10.86
CA THR A 47 7.71 -6.10 11.59
C THR A 47 6.52 -5.93 10.63
N LEU A 48 6.65 -5.03 9.64
CA LEU A 48 5.64 -4.85 8.60
C LEU A 48 5.44 -6.12 7.77
N MET A 49 6.52 -6.75 7.30
CA MET A 49 6.48 -7.98 6.51
C MET A 49 5.81 -9.15 7.25
N LYS A 50 5.90 -9.19 8.58
CA LYS A 50 5.33 -10.27 9.39
C LYS A 50 3.83 -10.09 9.61
N THR A 51 3.38 -8.86 9.87
CA THR A 51 2.04 -8.62 10.45
C THR A 51 1.10 -7.84 9.54
N TYR A 52 1.61 -6.99 8.64
CA TYR A 52 0.80 -6.01 7.93
C TYR A 52 0.80 -6.16 6.42
N LEU A 53 1.95 -6.49 5.82
CA LEU A 53 2.07 -6.59 4.38
C LEU A 53 1.37 -7.84 3.85
N LEU A 54 0.56 -7.66 2.81
CA LEU A 54 -0.24 -8.73 2.25
C LEU A 54 0.57 -9.74 1.42
N LYS A 55 0.07 -10.97 1.43
CA LYS A 55 0.65 -12.12 0.75
C LYS A 55 -0.38 -12.77 -0.17
N ALA A 56 0.06 -13.23 -1.33
CA ALA A 56 -0.68 -14.15 -2.19
C ALA A 56 0.05 -15.49 -2.22
N ASP A 57 -0.67 -16.59 -2.01
CA ASP A 57 -0.10 -17.95 -1.99
C ASP A 57 1.13 -18.09 -1.06
N GLY A 58 1.05 -17.46 0.12
CA GLY A 58 2.13 -17.44 1.12
C GLY A 58 3.35 -16.58 0.75
N LYS A 59 3.39 -15.98 -0.44
CA LYS A 59 4.46 -15.10 -0.90
C LYS A 59 4.11 -13.65 -0.66
N LEU A 60 5.10 -12.87 -0.22
CA LEU A 60 4.94 -11.43 -0.05
C LEU A 60 4.73 -10.75 -1.41
N VAL A 61 3.65 -9.98 -1.51
CA VAL A 61 3.29 -9.22 -2.72
C VAL A 61 3.31 -7.72 -2.44
N GLU A 62 3.01 -7.31 -1.22
CA GLU A 62 2.92 -5.90 -0.86
C GLU A 62 4.24 -5.32 -0.34
N ARG A 63 4.43 -4.01 -0.54
CA ARG A 63 5.52 -3.19 -0.01
C ARG A 63 4.98 -2.11 0.96
N PRO A 64 5.80 -1.51 1.84
CA PRO A 64 5.32 -0.48 2.77
C PRO A 64 4.54 0.66 2.10
N GLN A 65 5.02 1.22 0.99
CA GLN A 65 4.29 2.26 0.27
C GLN A 65 2.94 1.77 -0.29
N HIS A 66 2.91 0.55 -0.84
CA HIS A 66 1.67 -0.05 -1.33
C HIS A 66 0.64 -0.21 -0.20
N MET A 67 1.10 -0.65 0.98
CA MET A 67 0.27 -0.77 2.17
C MET A 67 -0.34 0.58 2.57
N PHE A 68 0.45 1.67 2.60
CA PHE A 68 -0.09 2.99 2.93
C PHE A 68 -1.13 3.48 1.91
N MET A 69 -0.90 3.25 0.61
CA MET A 69 -1.89 3.63 -0.41
C MET A 69 -3.16 2.80 -0.29
N ARG A 70 -3.05 1.48 -0.06
CA ARG A 70 -4.21 0.62 0.19
C ARG A 70 -5.00 1.07 1.41
N VAL A 71 -4.34 1.43 2.51
CA VAL A 71 -5.02 1.97 3.70
C VAL A 71 -5.72 3.29 3.38
N ALA A 72 -5.07 4.20 2.64
CA ALA A 72 -5.67 5.46 2.23
C ALA A 72 -6.91 5.26 1.35
N LEU A 73 -6.86 4.32 0.41
CA LEU A 73 -8.01 3.92 -0.41
C LEU A 73 -9.11 3.27 0.44
N GLY A 74 -8.75 2.45 1.43
CA GLY A 74 -9.73 1.87 2.36
C GLY A 74 -10.48 2.93 3.19
N MET A 75 -9.83 4.06 3.50
CA MET A 75 -10.44 5.16 4.26
C MET A 75 -11.33 6.06 3.39
N HIS A 76 -10.90 6.37 2.17
CA HIS A 76 -11.51 7.42 1.33
C HIS A 76 -12.25 6.88 0.10
N GLY A 77 -12.14 5.59 -0.19
CA GLY A 77 -12.75 4.96 -1.35
C GLY A 77 -12.28 5.58 -2.67
N THR A 78 -13.23 6.05 -3.47
CA THR A 78 -12.98 6.65 -4.79
C THR A 78 -12.62 8.14 -4.74
N ASP A 79 -12.56 8.77 -3.56
CA ASP A 79 -12.08 10.15 -3.45
C ASP A 79 -10.55 10.19 -3.59
N THR A 80 -10.09 10.34 -4.84
CA THR A 80 -8.68 10.36 -5.21
C THR A 80 -7.90 11.44 -4.46
N ALA A 81 -8.45 12.63 -4.30
CA ALA A 81 -7.75 13.74 -3.67
C ALA A 81 -7.46 13.44 -2.20
N ARG A 82 -8.45 12.95 -1.47
CA ARG A 82 -8.32 12.59 -0.05
C ARG A 82 -7.45 11.35 0.18
N ALA A 83 -7.56 10.36 -0.71
CA ALA A 83 -6.71 9.17 -0.68
C ALA A 83 -5.24 9.56 -0.90
N VAL A 84 -4.93 10.38 -1.90
CA VAL A 84 -3.56 10.85 -2.13
C VAL A 84 -3.05 11.69 -0.97
N GLU A 85 -3.85 12.61 -0.43
CA GLU A 85 -3.49 13.41 0.75
C GLU A 85 -3.11 12.52 1.93
N SER A 86 -3.96 11.53 2.25
CA SER A 86 -3.72 10.62 3.37
C SER A 86 -2.52 9.71 3.14
N TYR A 87 -2.33 9.23 1.91
CA TYR A 87 -1.11 8.51 1.53
C TYR A 87 0.14 9.37 1.76
N GLN A 88 0.14 10.64 1.32
CA GLN A 88 1.29 11.53 1.49
C GLN A 88 1.61 11.73 2.97
N LEU A 89 0.60 11.98 3.80
CA LEU A 89 0.77 12.18 5.24
C LEU A 89 1.28 10.92 5.96
N MET A 90 0.75 9.74 5.64
CA MET A 90 1.21 8.48 6.24
C MET A 90 2.62 8.09 5.76
N SER A 91 2.87 8.16 4.46
CA SER A 91 4.17 7.80 3.89
C SER A 91 5.31 8.72 4.33
N THR A 92 5.00 9.93 4.79
CA THR A 92 5.95 10.88 5.39
C THR A 92 5.90 10.91 6.92
N ARG A 93 5.21 9.95 7.55
CA ARG A 93 5.15 9.73 9.00
C ARG A 93 4.52 10.86 9.82
N TYR A 94 3.65 11.66 9.22
CA TYR A 94 2.86 12.65 9.98
C TYR A 94 1.79 12.01 10.84
N PHE A 95 1.24 10.86 10.40
CA PHE A 95 0.39 10.02 11.25
C PHE A 95 0.47 8.56 10.81
N THR A 96 0.01 7.66 11.67
CA THR A 96 -0.26 6.26 11.34
C THR A 96 -1.71 5.95 11.69
N HIS A 97 -2.41 5.25 10.79
CA HIS A 97 -3.75 4.76 11.08
C HIS A 97 -3.65 3.52 11.98
N ALA A 98 -4.20 3.59 13.19
CA ALA A 98 -4.28 2.45 14.08
C ALA A 98 -5.45 1.54 13.69
N THR A 99 -5.25 0.23 13.74
CA THR A 99 -6.29 -0.81 13.63
C THR A 99 -6.82 -1.19 15.01
#